data_AF-A0A161W9E6-F1
#
_entry.id   AF-A0A161W9E6-F1
#
_cell.length_a   1.000
_cell.length_b   1.000
_cell.length_c   1.000
_cell.angle_alpha   90.00
_cell.angle_beta   90.00
_cell.angle_gamma   90.00
#
_symmetry.space_group_name_H-M   'P 1'
#
loop_
_entity.id
_entity.type
_entity.pdbx_description
1 polymer ?
#
loop_
_entity_poly.entity_id
_entity_poly.type
_entity_poly.pdbx_seq_one_letter_code
_entity_poly.pdbx_strand_id
1 'polypeptide(L)'
;LTLTTTQSKFIMSSNEAPTGEVKDNEYVSRQGDRQPISVVDDDAKVEDPIDTETADSDAQLARDDEEAIDKSNILKERTRGAQPAGEYREPGDTEGLEDKRLE
;
A
#
# COMPACT_ATOMS: atom_id res chain seq x y z
N LEU A 1 60.49 -17.84 41.54
CA LEU A 1 61.45 -17.78 40.42
C LEU A 1 60.69 -18.19 39.16
N THR A 2 60.78 -17.33 38.15
CA THR A 2 60.10 -17.28 36.84
C THR A 2 60.07 -18.63 36.10
N LEU A 3 59.09 -18.93 35.24
CA LEU A 3 59.06 -18.43 33.85
C LEU A 3 57.67 -18.56 33.21
N THR A 4 57.27 -17.48 32.55
CA THR A 4 56.16 -17.34 31.60
C THR A 4 56.40 -18.14 30.32
N THR A 5 55.37 -18.76 29.76
CA THR A 5 55.39 -19.24 28.36
C THR A 5 54.09 -18.83 27.68
N THR A 6 54.20 -17.83 26.81
CA THR A 6 53.16 -17.34 25.91
C THR A 6 52.99 -18.35 24.78
N GLN A 7 51.81 -18.95 24.64
CA GLN A 7 51.44 -19.73 23.46
C GLN A 7 50.53 -18.89 22.56
N SER A 8 51.10 -18.47 21.43
CA SER A 8 50.42 -17.80 20.32
C SER A 8 49.30 -18.71 19.78
N LYS A 9 48.06 -18.23 19.80
CA LYS A 9 46.91 -18.97 19.27
C LYS A 9 46.48 -18.37 17.93
N PHE A 10 46.75 -19.17 16.90
CA PHE A 10 46.34 -19.02 15.50
C PHE A 10 44.84 -18.66 15.40
N ILE A 11 44.50 -17.61 14.66
CA ILE A 11 43.11 -17.25 14.33
C ILE A 11 42.62 -18.24 13.26
N MET A 12 41.71 -19.16 13.61
CA MET A 12 40.95 -19.94 12.63
C MET A 12 39.74 -19.11 12.20
N SER A 13 39.64 -18.82 10.90
CA SER A 13 38.45 -18.24 10.29
C SER A 13 37.35 -19.30 10.28
N SER A 14 36.38 -19.17 11.18
CA SER A 14 35.19 -20.02 11.21
C SER A 14 34.27 -19.63 10.06
N ASN A 15 34.27 -20.45 9.00
CA ASN A 15 33.23 -20.40 7.98
C ASN A 15 32.06 -21.26 8.50
N GLU A 16 31.22 -20.64 9.34
CA GLU A 16 30.10 -21.29 10.01
C GLU A 16 28.97 -21.57 9.01
N ALA A 17 28.58 -22.84 8.87
CA ALA A 17 27.48 -23.24 7.99
C ALA A 17 26.14 -22.73 8.55
N PRO A 18 25.17 -22.35 7.70
CA PRO A 18 23.86 -21.91 8.17
C PRO A 18 23.17 -23.05 8.95
N THR A 19 22.65 -22.72 10.14
CA THR A 19 22.13 -23.67 11.14
C THR A 19 20.88 -24.43 10.72
N GLY A 20 20.31 -24.16 9.54
CA GLY A 20 19.14 -24.87 9.01
C GLY A 20 17.84 -24.57 9.76
N GLU A 21 17.80 -23.55 10.63
CA GLU A 21 16.57 -23.13 11.30
C GLU A 21 15.58 -22.57 10.28
N VAL A 22 14.54 -23.36 9.98
CA VAL A 22 13.43 -22.92 9.14
C VAL A 22 12.59 -21.95 9.95
N LYS A 23 12.63 -20.66 9.58
CA LYS A 23 11.74 -19.65 10.16
C LYS A 23 10.35 -19.84 9.59
N ASP A 24 9.50 -20.49 10.36
CA ASP A 24 8.07 -20.54 10.07
C ASP A 24 7.44 -19.18 10.40
N ASN A 25 6.92 -18.50 9.38
CA ASN A 25 6.24 -17.22 9.50
C ASN A 25 4.75 -17.33 9.16
N GLU A 26 4.20 -18.54 9.06
CA GLU A 26 2.87 -18.80 8.52
C GLU A 26 1.74 -18.22 9.41
N TYR A 27 2.06 -17.83 10.65
CA TYR A 27 1.17 -17.14 11.58
C TYR A 27 1.63 -15.73 12.00
N VAL A 28 2.65 -15.15 11.37
CA VAL A 28 3.13 -13.82 11.74
C VAL A 28 2.17 -12.75 11.21
N SER A 29 1.54 -12.00 12.11
CA SER A 29 0.65 -10.89 11.78
C SER A 29 1.37 -9.73 11.08
N ARG A 30 0.60 -8.79 10.49
CA ARG A 30 1.09 -7.72 9.59
C ARG A 30 2.30 -6.97 10.17
N GLN A 31 3.25 -6.60 9.31
CA GLN A 31 4.42 -5.80 9.70
C GLN A 31 3.98 -4.42 10.22
N GLY A 32 3.99 -4.27 11.54
CA GLY A 32 3.59 -3.05 12.26
C GLY A 32 3.02 -3.42 13.62
N ASP A 33 2.03 -4.32 13.61
CA ASP A 33 1.28 -4.75 14.80
C ASP A 33 1.41 -6.26 14.97
N ARG A 34 2.55 -6.68 15.51
CA ARG A 34 2.87 -8.09 15.83
C ARG A 34 2.10 -8.64 17.04
N GLN A 35 0.91 -8.11 17.31
CA GLN A 35 0.07 -8.62 18.38
C GLN A 35 -0.66 -9.88 17.89
N PRO A 36 -0.81 -10.91 18.74
CA PRO A 36 -1.64 -12.06 18.43
C PRO A 36 -3.08 -11.58 18.21
N ILE A 37 -3.65 -11.85 17.03
CA ILE A 37 -5.04 -11.55 16.73
C ILE A 37 -5.89 -12.49 17.59
N SER A 38 -6.76 -11.94 18.43
CA SER A 38 -7.65 -12.73 19.26
C SER A 38 -8.62 -13.50 18.36
N VAL A 39 -8.56 -14.83 18.42
CA VAL A 39 -9.59 -15.69 17.84
C VAL A 39 -10.81 -15.65 18.75
N VAL A 40 -11.96 -15.49 18.12
CA VAL A 40 -13.27 -15.44 18.76
C VAL A 40 -13.91 -16.82 18.60
N ASP A 41 -14.63 -17.32 19.62
CA ASP A 41 -15.33 -18.60 19.53
C ASP A 41 -16.38 -18.58 18.40
N ASP A 42 -16.62 -19.71 17.74
CA ASP A 42 -17.56 -19.79 16.61
C ASP A 42 -19.00 -19.38 16.99
N ASP A 43 -19.39 -19.64 18.24
CA ASP A 43 -20.71 -19.29 18.79
C ASP A 43 -20.76 -17.89 19.41
N ALA A 44 -19.63 -17.18 19.47
CA ALA A 44 -19.60 -15.84 20.05
C ALA A 44 -20.32 -14.86 19.12
N LYS A 45 -21.34 -14.20 19.68
CA LYS A 45 -22.09 -13.17 18.97
C LYS A 45 -21.16 -11.99 18.66
N VAL A 46 -20.89 -11.78 17.38
CA VAL A 46 -20.22 -10.59 16.86
C VAL A 46 -21.27 -9.52 16.63
N GLU A 47 -21.01 -8.30 17.11
CA GLU A 47 -21.88 -7.18 16.84
C GLU A 47 -21.78 -6.78 15.37
N ASP A 48 -22.92 -6.80 14.67
CA ASP A 48 -23.03 -6.30 13.31
C ASP A 48 -23.10 -4.77 13.37
N PRO A 49 -22.20 -4.03 12.71
CA PRO A 49 -22.31 -2.57 12.64
C PRO A 49 -23.57 -2.10 11.90
N ILE A 50 -24.28 -2.99 11.20
CA ILE A 50 -25.49 -2.68 10.45
C ILE A 50 -26.73 -2.93 11.32
N ASP A 51 -27.55 -1.89 11.48
CA ASP A 51 -28.87 -2.00 12.08
C ASP A 51 -29.87 -2.56 11.07
N THR A 52 -30.30 -3.81 11.29
CA THR A 52 -31.22 -4.52 10.40
C THR A 52 -32.58 -3.85 10.23
N GLU A 53 -33.01 -3.00 11.18
CA GLU A 53 -34.30 -2.31 11.08
C GLU A 53 -34.26 -1.12 10.11
N THR A 54 -33.07 -0.53 9.90
CA THR A 54 -32.89 0.69 9.10
C THR A 54 -32.06 0.47 7.84
N ALA A 55 -31.31 -0.64 7.76
CA ALA A 55 -30.46 -0.97 6.62
C ALA A 55 -31.22 -1.08 5.29
N ASP A 56 -32.41 -1.69 5.31
CA ASP A 56 -33.26 -1.85 4.13
C ASP A 56 -34.28 -0.72 3.96
N SER A 57 -34.10 0.41 4.67
CA SER A 57 -35.04 1.53 4.58
C SER A 57 -34.79 2.41 3.36
N ASP A 58 -35.87 2.91 2.76
CA ASP A 58 -35.82 3.90 1.67
C ASP A 58 -35.15 5.22 2.08
N ALA A 59 -34.84 5.42 3.37
CA ALA A 59 -34.19 6.62 3.89
C ALA A 59 -32.74 6.79 3.41
N GLN A 60 -32.07 5.70 3.00
CA GLN A 60 -30.79 5.81 2.29
C GLN A 60 -31.00 6.31 0.86
N LEU A 61 -31.93 5.71 0.12
CA LEU A 61 -32.25 6.10 -1.25
C LEU A 61 -32.68 7.58 -1.36
N ALA A 62 -33.50 8.05 -0.43
CA ALA A 62 -33.94 9.45 -0.40
C ALA A 62 -32.77 10.44 -0.21
N ARG A 63 -31.80 10.11 0.66
CA ARG A 63 -30.59 10.93 0.84
C ARG A 63 -29.71 10.90 -0.39
N ASP A 64 -29.53 9.71 -0.98
CA ASP A 64 -28.73 9.56 -2.20
C ASP A 64 -29.34 10.35 -3.37
N ASP A 65 -30.68 10.36 -3.50
CA ASP A 65 -31.39 11.13 -4.51
C ASP A 65 -31.23 12.65 -4.31
N GLU A 66 -31.28 13.12 -3.06
CA GLU A 66 -31.04 14.52 -2.72
C GLU A 66 -29.58 14.94 -3.02
N GLU A 67 -28.60 14.11 -2.63
CA GLU A 67 -27.18 14.36 -2.87
C GLU A 67 -26.81 14.29 -4.35
N ALA A 68 -27.40 13.36 -5.11
CA ALA A 68 -27.14 13.19 -6.54
C ALA A 68 -27.56 14.41 -7.37
N ILE A 69 -28.61 15.12 -6.93
CA ILE A 69 -29.11 16.32 -7.61
C ILE A 69 -28.39 17.59 -7.11
N ASP A 70 -27.73 17.54 -5.95
CA ASP A 70 -27.02 18.69 -5.39
C ASP A 70 -25.76 19.06 -6.18
N LYS A 71 -25.88 20.16 -6.93
CA LYS A 71 -24.78 20.74 -7.71
C LYS A 71 -23.70 21.38 -6.85
N SER A 72 -23.94 21.62 -5.57
CA SER A 72 -22.96 22.21 -4.65
C SER A 72 -21.78 21.27 -4.38
N ASN A 73 -22.03 19.95 -4.46
CA ASN A 73 -21.04 18.89 -4.33
C ASN A 73 -20.22 18.64 -5.61
N ILE A 74 -20.56 19.33 -6.72
CA ILE A 74 -19.83 19.20 -7.98
C ILE A 74 -18.60 20.12 -7.97
N LEU A 75 -17.44 19.53 -8.23
CA LEU A 75 -16.19 20.28 -8.43
C LEU A 75 -16.31 21.18 -9.66
N LYS A 76 -15.99 22.46 -9.51
CA LYS A 76 -16.08 23.48 -10.58
C LYS A 76 -15.00 23.36 -11.65
N GLU A 77 -13.97 22.57 -11.37
CA GLU A 77 -12.81 22.38 -12.22
C GLU A 77 -12.58 20.90 -12.53
N ARG A 78 -11.82 20.63 -13.60
CA ARG A 78 -11.45 19.27 -13.97
C ARG A 78 -10.40 18.77 -12.98
N THR A 79 -10.65 17.60 -12.38
CA THR A 79 -9.72 16.93 -11.44
C THR A 79 -8.41 16.46 -12.06
N ARG A 80 -8.29 16.53 -13.40
CA ARG A 80 -7.03 16.36 -14.12
C ARG A 80 -6.85 17.54 -15.05
N GLY A 81 -5.65 18.11 -15.02
CA GLY A 81 -5.24 19.32 -15.74
C GLY A 81 -5.85 19.38 -17.14
N ALA A 82 -6.40 20.54 -17.46
CA ALA A 82 -7.12 20.81 -18.69
C ALA A 82 -6.36 20.32 -19.93
N GLN A 83 -7.11 20.05 -21.01
CA GLN A 83 -6.58 19.80 -22.34
C GLN A 83 -5.36 20.69 -22.65
N PRO A 84 -4.40 20.22 -23.47
CA PRO A 84 -3.32 21.10 -23.95
C PRO A 84 -3.93 22.42 -24.42
N ALA A 85 -3.20 23.53 -24.28
CA ALA A 85 -3.68 24.84 -24.73
C ALA A 85 -3.92 24.83 -26.26
N GLY A 86 -5.12 24.36 -26.68
CA GLY A 86 -5.46 24.06 -28.06
C GLY A 86 -6.52 22.95 -28.18
N GLU A 87 -7.16 22.85 -29.35
CA GLU A 87 -7.96 21.68 -29.70
C GLU A 87 -7.05 20.46 -29.92
N TYR A 88 -7.59 19.25 -29.73
CA TYR A 88 -6.93 18.04 -30.19
C TYR A 88 -6.82 18.08 -31.72
N ARG A 89 -5.64 18.47 -32.21
CA ARG A 89 -5.29 18.47 -33.62
C ARG A 89 -4.23 17.40 -33.86
N GLU A 90 -4.31 16.76 -35.02
CA GLU A 90 -3.25 15.86 -35.48
C GLU A 90 -1.92 16.61 -35.57
N PRO A 91 -0.84 16.08 -34.96
CA PRO A 91 0.47 16.71 -35.03
C PRO A 91 0.91 16.82 -36.49
N GLY A 92 1.48 17.97 -36.87
CA GLY A 92 2.00 18.16 -38.22
C GLY A 92 3.22 17.26 -38.48
N ASP A 93 3.55 17.03 -39.75
CA ASP A 93 4.67 16.17 -40.17
C ASP A 93 6.03 16.54 -39.56
N THR A 94 6.16 17.78 -39.05
CA THR A 94 7.39 18.33 -38.46
C THR A 94 7.29 18.55 -36.95
N GLU A 95 6.14 18.28 -36.33
CA GLU A 95 5.94 18.50 -34.90
C GLU A 95 6.62 17.40 -34.08
N GLY A 96 7.59 17.77 -33.23
CA GLY A 96 8.35 16.83 -32.40
C GLY A 96 9.61 16.24 -33.06
N LEU A 97 9.97 16.69 -34.28
CA LEU A 97 11.22 16.31 -34.93
C LEU A 97 12.29 17.40 -34.72
N GLU A 98 13.52 16.98 -34.38
CA GLU A 98 14.68 17.87 -34.30
C GLU A 98 15.06 18.38 -35.71
N ASP A 99 15.06 19.70 -35.92
CA ASP A 99 15.36 20.32 -37.22
C ASP A 99 16.88 20.22 -37.49
N LYS A 100 17.34 19.09 -38.05
CA LYS A 100 18.76 18.82 -38.34
C LYS A 100 19.33 19.62 -39.52
N ARG A 101 18.97 20.90 -39.65
CA ARG A 101 19.50 21.82 -40.67
C ARG A 101 20.50 22.84 -40.13
N LEU A 102 21.20 22.47 -39.05
CA LEU A 102 22.33 23.21 -38.51
C LEU A 102 23.56 22.29 -38.44
N GLU A 103 24.04 21.82 -39.60
CA GLU A 103 25.46 21.49 -39.83
C GLU A 103 25.84 21.88 -41.26
#